data_AF-A0A1V4YSW0-F1
#
_entry.id   AF-A0A1V4YSW0-F1
#
_cell.length_a   1.000
_cell.length_b   1.000
_cell.length_c   1.000
_cell.angle_alpha   90.00
_cell.angle_beta   90.00
_cell.angle_gamma   90.00
#
_symmetry.space_group_name_H-M   'P 1'
#
loop_
_entity.id
_entity.type
_entity.pdbx_description
1 polymer ?
#
loop_
_entity_poly.entity_id
_entity_poly.type
_entity_poly.pdbx_seq_one_letter_code
_entity_poly.pdbx_strand_id
1 'polypeptide(L)'
;MDLKEKIEEIESSTILDNIERKESEDRSLKDIESISMGSGNRSLHIDEQGLWLGSDKFEDAPFKVSMAGELSGVSAGGLDQTAVVNLIYPVGSIYISVVSTNPGSLFGGTWEAFGTGKTLVGIDTADADFDTVEKTGGAKTVTLTSAQSGLPSHNHTQNAHTHIQNAHYHDIYAPSSNLAASGTAIGNELVGSGKDAGGDTRNATATNQNTTATNIANTAADASSPHTNLQPYIVVYFWRRTA
;
A
#
# COMPACT_ATOMS: atom_id res chain seq x y z
N MET A 1 98.20 36.75 -26.84
CA MET A 1 97.49 36.61 -25.56
C MET A 1 98.42 37.10 -24.48
N ASP A 2 98.15 38.30 -23.98
CA ASP A 2 98.90 38.92 -22.89
C ASP A 2 98.65 38.12 -21.59
N LEU A 3 99.60 38.13 -20.65
CA LEU A 3 99.48 37.42 -19.37
C LEU A 3 98.24 37.85 -18.59
N LYS A 4 97.80 39.09 -18.75
CA LYS A 4 96.56 39.61 -18.14
C LYS A 4 95.30 38.94 -18.69
N GLU A 5 95.24 38.73 -19.99
CA GLU A 5 94.11 38.12 -20.69
C GLU A 5 93.92 36.65 -20.28
N LYS A 6 95.04 35.93 -20.07
CA LYS A 6 95.02 34.57 -19.52
C LYS A 6 94.51 34.50 -18.08
N ILE A 7 94.85 35.49 -17.26
CA ILE A 7 94.42 35.53 -15.86
C ILE A 7 92.93 35.84 -15.77
N GLU A 8 92.43 36.79 -16.56
CA GLU A 8 90.99 37.09 -16.62
C GLU A 8 90.15 35.91 -17.13
N GLU A 9 90.65 35.15 -18.12
CA GLU A 9 89.94 33.97 -18.63
C GLU A 9 89.87 32.83 -17.59
N ILE A 10 90.97 32.60 -16.86
CA ILE A 10 91.02 31.60 -15.79
C ILE A 10 90.13 32.02 -14.60
N GLU A 11 90.15 33.29 -14.21
CA GLU A 11 89.29 33.80 -13.14
C GLU A 11 87.82 33.71 -13.54
N SER A 12 87.48 34.06 -14.79
CA SER A 12 86.11 33.95 -15.31
C SER A 12 85.63 32.51 -15.38
N SER A 13 86.45 31.56 -15.84
CA SER A 13 86.06 30.14 -15.89
C SER A 13 85.87 29.57 -14.49
N THR A 14 86.76 29.91 -13.55
CA THR A 14 86.70 29.43 -12.16
C THR A 14 85.50 30.01 -11.42
N ILE A 15 85.11 31.25 -11.72
CA ILE A 15 83.90 31.87 -11.16
C ILE A 15 82.64 31.22 -11.73
N LEU A 16 82.58 30.98 -13.05
CA LEU A 16 81.47 30.28 -13.70
C LEU A 16 81.29 28.87 -13.15
N ASP A 17 82.37 28.08 -13.06
CA ASP A 17 82.36 26.73 -12.49
C ASP A 17 81.86 26.74 -11.03
N ASN A 18 82.23 27.75 -10.25
CA ASN A 18 81.75 27.89 -8.87
C ASN A 18 80.30 28.33 -8.75
N ILE A 19 79.79 29.12 -9.71
CA ILE A 19 78.38 29.53 -9.78
C ILE A 19 77.51 28.33 -10.17
N GLU A 20 77.86 27.61 -11.24
CA GLU A 20 77.14 26.41 -11.67
C GLU A 20 77.14 25.33 -10.57
N ARG A 21 78.29 25.15 -9.90
CA ARG A 21 78.37 24.26 -8.74
C ARG A 21 77.45 24.73 -7.61
N LYS A 22 77.41 26.02 -7.30
CA LYS A 22 76.51 26.56 -6.26
C LYS A 22 75.03 26.44 -6.63
N GLU A 23 74.65 26.66 -7.87
CA GLU A 23 73.26 26.47 -8.33
C GLU A 23 72.86 24.99 -8.28
N SER A 24 73.79 24.08 -8.54
CA SER A 24 73.58 22.63 -8.38
C SER A 24 73.43 22.21 -6.90
N GLU A 25 74.14 22.89 -5.99
CA GLU A 25 74.09 22.67 -4.54
C GLU A 25 72.86 23.33 -3.87
N ASP A 26 72.32 24.43 -4.44
CA ASP A 26 71.15 25.17 -3.93
C ASP A 26 69.80 24.58 -4.38
N ARG A 27 69.80 23.46 -5.13
CA ARG A 27 68.61 22.60 -5.34
C ARG A 27 68.18 21.83 -4.08
N SER A 28 68.47 22.37 -2.90
CA SER A 28 68.52 21.61 -1.65
C SER A 28 67.14 21.10 -1.19
N LEU A 29 66.04 21.83 -1.42
CA LEU A 29 64.68 21.38 -1.06
C LEU A 29 63.54 22.00 -1.91
N LYS A 30 63.85 22.90 -2.85
CA LYS A 30 62.83 23.74 -3.51
C LYS A 30 62.11 23.08 -4.68
N ASP A 31 62.72 22.07 -5.30
CA ASP A 31 62.19 21.39 -6.50
C ASP A 31 62.02 19.88 -6.28
N ILE A 32 61.50 19.46 -5.12
CA ILE A 32 61.20 18.05 -4.87
C ILE A 32 59.95 17.66 -5.67
N GLU A 33 60.15 16.98 -6.80
CA GLU A 33 59.07 16.44 -7.65
C GLU A 33 58.39 15.22 -7.00
N SER A 34 59.15 14.42 -6.25
CA SER A 34 58.62 13.29 -5.49
C SER A 34 59.47 12.95 -4.26
N ILE A 35 58.82 12.40 -3.25
CA ILE A 35 59.46 11.74 -2.11
C ILE A 35 59.03 10.29 -2.17
N SER A 36 59.99 9.38 -2.32
CA SER A 36 59.74 7.94 -2.36
C SER A 36 60.70 7.24 -1.42
N MET A 37 60.17 6.39 -0.55
CA MET A 37 60.94 5.59 0.39
C MET A 37 60.40 4.17 0.45
N GLY A 38 61.28 3.19 0.27
CA GLY A 38 60.91 1.77 0.30
C GLY A 38 60.32 1.29 -1.03
N SER A 39 59.73 0.10 -1.00
CA SER A 39 59.10 -0.55 -2.15
C SER A 39 58.03 -1.56 -1.70
N GLY A 40 57.12 -1.90 -2.60
CA GLY A 40 56.00 -2.81 -2.36
C GLY A 40 55.20 -2.41 -1.12
N ASN A 41 54.89 -3.38 -0.26
CA ASN A 41 54.01 -3.19 0.90
C ASN A 41 54.63 -2.36 2.03
N ARG A 42 55.90 -1.93 1.90
CA ARG A 42 56.64 -1.15 2.91
C ARG A 42 57.17 0.14 2.29
N SER A 43 56.31 0.82 1.53
CA SER A 43 56.63 2.05 0.85
C SER A 43 55.85 3.26 1.37
N LEU A 44 56.45 4.43 1.22
CA LEU A 44 55.83 5.75 1.34
C LEU A 44 56.21 6.56 0.14
N HIS A 45 55.22 7.14 -0.54
CA HIS A 45 55.42 7.91 -1.74
C HIS A 45 54.58 9.19 -1.73
N ILE A 46 55.14 10.27 -2.27
CA ILE A 46 54.51 11.57 -2.51
C ILE A 46 54.97 12.02 -3.90
N ASP A 47 54.05 12.35 -4.80
CA ASP A 47 54.36 12.94 -6.11
C ASP A 47 53.16 13.76 -6.63
N GLU A 48 53.11 14.03 -7.94
CA GLU A 48 52.01 14.73 -8.62
C GLU A 48 50.65 14.01 -8.53
N GLN A 49 50.63 12.70 -8.26
CA GLN A 49 49.42 11.90 -8.10
C GLN A 49 48.83 12.02 -6.69
N GLY A 50 49.69 12.15 -5.67
CA GLY A 50 49.28 12.35 -4.27
C GLY A 50 50.22 11.71 -3.25
N LEU A 51 49.70 11.39 -2.06
CA LEU A 51 50.40 10.68 -0.98
C LEU A 51 49.87 9.25 -0.90
N TRP A 52 50.72 8.23 -0.96
CA TRP A 52 50.29 6.84 -0.79
C TRP A 52 51.31 5.95 -0.08
N LEU A 53 50.83 4.83 0.44
CA LEU A 53 51.61 3.84 1.20
C LEU A 53 51.33 2.43 0.70
N GLY A 54 52.33 1.55 0.82
CA GLY A 54 52.13 0.10 0.72
C GLY A 54 51.95 -0.46 -0.69
N SER A 55 52.34 0.30 -1.71
CA SER A 55 52.51 -0.16 -3.09
C SER A 55 53.50 0.75 -3.82
N ASP A 56 54.14 0.24 -4.87
CA ASP A 56 55.02 1.02 -5.75
C ASP A 56 54.25 2.00 -6.65
N LYS A 57 52.93 1.78 -6.82
CA LYS A 57 52.06 2.60 -7.68
C LYS A 57 50.90 3.18 -6.88
N PHE A 58 50.57 4.43 -7.15
CA PHE A 58 49.41 5.11 -6.56
C PHE A 58 48.12 4.30 -6.73
N GLU A 59 47.87 3.72 -7.91
CA GLU A 59 46.60 3.03 -8.17
C GLU A 59 46.39 1.78 -7.34
N ASP A 60 47.47 1.04 -7.08
CA ASP A 60 47.46 -0.23 -6.37
C ASP A 60 47.63 -0.04 -4.84
N ALA A 61 47.77 1.21 -4.38
CA ALA A 61 48.10 1.50 -2.99
C ALA A 61 46.93 1.21 -2.04
N PRO A 62 47.16 0.45 -0.95
CA PRO A 62 46.14 0.19 0.08
C PRO A 62 45.78 1.44 0.89
N PHE A 63 46.59 2.49 0.88
CA PHE A 63 46.25 3.78 1.46
C PHE A 63 46.78 4.89 0.55
N LYS A 64 45.91 5.80 0.12
CA LYS A 64 46.25 6.92 -0.76
C LYS A 64 45.35 8.14 -0.55
N VAL A 65 45.91 9.32 -0.77
CA VAL A 65 45.21 10.60 -0.83
C VAL A 65 45.60 11.28 -2.13
N SER A 66 44.64 11.53 -3.01
CA SER A 66 44.89 12.24 -4.27
C SER A 66 45.12 13.73 -4.05
N MET A 67 45.66 14.43 -5.05
CA MET A 67 45.79 15.90 -5.02
C MET A 67 44.45 16.65 -4.94
N ALA A 68 43.32 15.98 -5.28
CA ALA A 68 41.98 16.52 -5.08
C ALA A 68 41.44 16.32 -3.65
N GLY A 69 42.21 15.67 -2.77
CA GLY A 69 41.82 15.37 -1.38
C GLY A 69 40.98 14.10 -1.23
N GLU A 70 40.91 13.25 -2.25
CA GLU A 70 40.19 11.98 -2.17
C GLU A 70 41.04 10.96 -1.39
N LEU A 71 40.56 10.59 -0.21
CA LEU A 71 41.14 9.53 0.60
C LEU A 71 40.58 8.17 0.18
N SER A 72 41.45 7.26 -0.24
CA SER A 72 41.13 5.86 -0.50
C SER A 72 42.00 4.98 0.38
N GLY A 73 41.37 4.16 1.22
CA GLY A 73 42.06 3.29 2.17
C GLY A 73 41.40 1.92 2.23
N VAL A 74 42.11 0.88 1.82
CA VAL A 74 41.81 -0.52 2.13
C VAL A 74 42.24 -0.76 3.57
N SER A 75 41.42 -0.34 4.53
CA SER A 75 41.57 -0.86 5.88
C SER A 75 41.00 -2.27 5.93
N ALA A 76 41.62 -3.15 6.73
CA ALA A 76 41.08 -4.45 7.09
C ALA A 76 39.72 -4.36 7.85
N GLY A 77 39.11 -3.18 7.91
CA GLY A 77 37.83 -2.84 8.54
C GLY A 77 37.34 -1.44 8.15
N GLY A 78 37.53 -1.04 6.88
CA GLY A 78 37.01 0.24 6.38
C GLY A 78 35.51 0.32 6.48
N LEU A 79 34.95 1.50 6.21
CA LEU A 79 33.54 1.59 5.88
C LEU A 79 33.35 0.95 4.49
N ASP A 80 33.47 -0.37 4.43
CA ASP A 80 32.97 -1.17 3.32
C ASP A 80 31.48 -0.80 3.17
N GLN A 81 31.04 -0.53 1.95
CA GLN A 81 29.64 -0.29 1.64
C GLN A 81 28.76 -1.36 2.29
N THR A 82 29.22 -2.62 2.27
CA THR A 82 28.57 -3.74 2.94
C THR A 82 28.46 -3.55 4.46
N ALA A 83 29.53 -3.07 5.11
CA ALA A 83 29.54 -2.82 6.55
C ALA A 83 28.59 -1.68 6.95
N VAL A 84 28.57 -0.59 6.17
CA VAL A 84 27.63 0.52 6.39
C VAL A 84 26.19 0.06 6.21
N VAL A 85 25.91 -0.71 5.16
CA VAL A 85 24.56 -1.21 4.86
C VAL A 85 24.11 -2.23 5.91
N ASN A 86 25.00 -3.09 6.39
CA ASN A 86 24.71 -3.98 7.53
C ASN A 86 24.38 -3.23 8.81
N LEU A 87 24.96 -2.05 9.02
CA LEU A 87 24.70 -1.22 10.19
C LEU A 87 23.33 -0.52 10.10
N ILE A 88 22.99 0.07 8.95
CA ILE A 88 21.76 0.87 8.79
C ILE A 88 20.53 0.04 8.38
N TYR A 89 20.77 -1.05 7.65
CA TYR A 89 19.75 -1.95 7.12
C TYR A 89 20.19 -3.41 7.28
N PRO A 90 20.23 -3.97 8.49
CA PRO A 90 20.48 -5.40 8.69
C PRO A 90 19.46 -6.28 7.94
N VAL A 91 19.79 -7.57 7.75
CA VAL A 91 18.86 -8.55 7.17
C VAL A 91 17.54 -8.55 7.96
N GLY A 92 16.41 -8.51 7.25
CA GLY A 92 15.08 -8.33 7.82
C GLY A 92 14.57 -6.88 7.84
N SER A 93 15.43 -5.89 7.54
CA SER A 93 15.02 -4.49 7.45
C SER A 93 14.05 -4.24 6.30
N ILE A 94 13.13 -3.30 6.51
CA ILE A 94 12.17 -2.83 5.50
C ILE A 94 12.58 -1.44 5.02
N TYR A 95 12.76 -1.31 3.70
CA TYR A 95 12.96 -0.05 3.01
C TYR A 95 11.69 0.38 2.27
N ILE A 96 11.34 1.66 2.33
CA ILE A 96 10.10 2.22 1.79
C ILE A 96 10.44 3.25 0.71
N SER A 97 9.84 3.15 -0.47
CA SER A 97 10.05 4.10 -1.55
C SER A 97 8.83 4.26 -2.45
N VAL A 98 8.66 5.44 -3.05
CA VAL A 98 7.68 5.69 -4.12
C VAL A 98 8.20 5.27 -5.51
N VAL A 99 9.46 4.83 -5.59
CA VAL A 99 10.12 4.39 -6.83
C VAL A 99 10.27 2.87 -6.80
N SER A 100 10.06 2.23 -7.95
CA SER A 100 10.14 0.76 -8.11
C SER A 100 11.55 0.20 -8.15
N THR A 101 12.59 1.03 -7.98
CA THR A 101 13.99 0.60 -8.01
C THR A 101 14.28 -0.36 -6.87
N ASN A 102 14.80 -1.55 -7.19
CA ASN A 102 15.21 -2.52 -6.17
C ASN A 102 16.41 -1.95 -5.38
N PRO A 103 16.34 -1.87 -4.03
CA PRO A 103 17.40 -1.27 -3.22
C PRO A 103 18.75 -1.97 -3.33
N GLY A 104 18.81 -3.21 -3.82
CA GLY A 104 20.05 -3.90 -4.15
C GLY A 104 20.92 -3.13 -5.14
N SER A 105 20.31 -2.35 -6.04
CA SER A 105 21.03 -1.47 -6.97
C SER A 105 21.52 -0.16 -6.34
N LEU A 106 20.97 0.24 -5.19
CA LEU A 106 21.31 1.49 -4.49
C LEU A 106 22.30 1.26 -3.36
N PHE A 107 22.07 0.20 -2.57
CA PHE A 107 22.80 -0.11 -1.36
C PHE A 107 23.65 -1.38 -1.49
N GLY A 108 23.43 -2.21 -2.51
CA GLY A 108 23.95 -3.58 -2.52
C GLY A 108 23.09 -4.53 -1.70
N GLY A 109 23.60 -5.75 -1.49
CA GLY A 109 22.83 -6.83 -0.84
C GLY A 109 21.70 -7.37 -1.71
N THR A 110 20.84 -8.21 -1.11
CA THR A 110 19.67 -8.78 -1.77
C THR A 110 18.39 -8.32 -1.11
N TRP A 111 17.39 -7.97 -1.93
CA TRP A 111 16.13 -7.40 -1.48
C TRP A 111 14.96 -7.97 -2.28
N GLU A 112 13.86 -8.20 -1.59
CA GLU A 112 12.60 -8.69 -2.17
C GLU A 112 11.43 -7.76 -1.85
N ALA A 113 10.40 -7.75 -2.69
CA ALA A 113 9.20 -6.97 -2.43
C ALA A 113 8.46 -7.53 -1.20
N PHE A 114 8.00 -6.65 -0.32
CA PHE A 114 7.34 -7.03 0.92
C PHE A 114 5.92 -6.44 1.01
N GLY A 115 5.00 -7.16 1.66
CA GLY A 115 3.67 -6.62 2.00
C GLY A 115 2.84 -6.14 0.80
N THR A 116 3.00 -6.74 -0.38
CA THR A 116 2.30 -6.28 -1.61
C THR A 116 0.78 -6.28 -1.41
N GLY A 117 0.15 -5.11 -1.57
CA GLY A 117 -1.29 -4.95 -1.40
C GLY A 117 -1.76 -5.02 0.06
N LYS A 118 -0.86 -4.82 1.02
CA LYS A 118 -1.14 -4.82 2.46
C LYS A 118 -0.61 -3.55 3.11
N THR A 119 -1.24 -3.17 4.22
CA THR A 119 -0.73 -2.13 5.13
C THR A 119 0.11 -2.80 6.21
N LEU A 120 1.20 -2.16 6.62
CA LEU A 120 2.04 -2.66 7.70
C LEU A 120 1.37 -2.39 9.05
N VAL A 121 1.38 -3.40 9.92
CA VAL A 121 0.94 -3.29 11.31
C VAL A 121 2.12 -3.71 12.19
N GLY A 122 2.35 -2.97 13.27
CA GLY A 122 3.38 -3.31 14.25
C GLY A 122 3.01 -4.60 14.98
N ILE A 123 4.01 -5.43 15.26
CA ILE A 123 3.80 -6.64 16.07
C ILE A 123 3.35 -6.25 17.48
N ASP A 124 2.29 -6.88 17.94
CA ASP A 124 1.85 -6.82 19.32
C ASP A 124 1.69 -8.26 19.82
N THR A 125 2.69 -8.73 20.57
CA THR A 125 2.72 -10.10 21.08
C THR A 125 1.61 -10.42 22.09
N ALA A 126 0.88 -9.40 22.58
CA ALA A 126 -0.26 -9.59 23.46
C ALA A 126 -1.60 -9.66 22.69
N ASP A 127 -1.63 -9.21 21.43
CA ASP A 127 -2.81 -9.25 20.58
C ASP A 127 -2.76 -10.46 19.64
N ALA A 128 -3.69 -11.40 19.81
CA ALA A 128 -3.77 -12.59 18.98
C ALA A 128 -3.95 -12.30 17.49
N ASP A 129 -4.40 -11.12 17.08
CA ASP A 129 -4.50 -10.75 15.66
C ASP A 129 -3.15 -10.29 15.09
N PHE A 130 -2.23 -9.81 15.92
CA PHE A 130 -0.95 -9.19 15.54
C PHE A 130 0.28 -9.79 16.24
N ASP A 131 0.16 -10.99 16.79
CA ASP A 131 1.17 -11.68 17.62
C ASP A 131 2.36 -12.28 16.87
N THR A 132 2.25 -12.42 15.55
CA THR A 132 3.21 -13.14 14.72
C THR A 132 3.65 -12.26 13.56
N VAL A 133 4.96 -12.17 13.32
CA VAL A 133 5.51 -11.46 12.16
C VAL A 133 4.94 -12.05 10.86
N GLU A 134 4.66 -11.18 9.89
CA GLU A 134 4.16 -11.57 8.56
C GLU A 134 2.79 -12.24 8.53
N LYS A 135 2.10 -12.33 9.68
CA LYS A 135 0.70 -12.72 9.73
C LYS A 135 -0.12 -11.76 8.87
N THR A 136 -1.07 -12.32 8.14
CA THR A 136 -1.90 -11.55 7.22
C THR A 136 -3.37 -11.64 7.63
N GLY A 137 -4.11 -10.57 7.41
CA GLY A 137 -5.53 -10.50 7.67
C GLY A 137 -6.17 -9.34 6.91
N GLY A 138 -7.39 -8.99 7.34
CA GLY A 138 -8.17 -7.90 6.76
C GLY A 138 -8.91 -8.26 5.47
N ALA A 139 -9.87 -7.41 5.11
CA ALA A 139 -10.68 -7.54 3.90
C ALA A 139 -10.89 -6.16 3.26
N LYS A 140 -10.78 -6.08 1.92
CA LYS A 140 -11.06 -4.84 1.18
C LYS A 140 -12.55 -4.49 1.16
N THR A 141 -13.40 -5.50 1.24
CA THR A 141 -14.85 -5.37 1.17
C THR A 141 -15.50 -6.24 2.24
N VAL A 142 -16.57 -5.75 2.87
CA VAL A 142 -17.33 -6.49 3.87
C VAL A 142 -18.82 -6.44 3.50
N THR A 143 -19.47 -7.60 3.57
CA THR A 143 -20.93 -7.70 3.58
C THR A 143 -21.38 -7.70 5.04
N LEU A 144 -22.17 -6.71 5.45
CA LEU A 144 -22.70 -6.68 6.82
C LEU A 144 -23.65 -7.86 7.01
N THR A 145 -23.40 -8.66 8.04
CA THR A 145 -24.36 -9.67 8.47
C THR A 145 -25.52 -9.02 9.21
N SER A 146 -26.65 -9.72 9.28
CA SER A 146 -27.79 -9.39 10.13
C SER A 146 -27.35 -9.06 11.57
N ALA A 147 -26.39 -9.81 12.13
CA ALA A 147 -25.80 -9.55 13.45
C ALA A 147 -25.00 -8.24 13.53
N GLN A 148 -24.25 -7.89 12.48
CA GLN A 148 -23.45 -6.66 12.43
C GLN A 148 -24.28 -5.41 12.15
N SER A 149 -25.40 -5.57 11.44
CA SER A 149 -26.28 -4.44 11.08
C SER A 149 -26.89 -3.75 12.31
N GLY A 150 -26.97 -4.45 13.44
CA GLY A 150 -27.61 -3.96 14.66
C GLY A 150 -29.11 -3.69 14.50
N LEU A 151 -29.71 -4.03 13.35
CA LEU A 151 -31.12 -3.83 13.07
C LEU A 151 -31.92 -4.90 13.80
N PRO A 152 -32.70 -4.54 14.84
CA PRO A 152 -33.60 -5.49 15.46
C PRO A 152 -34.65 -5.95 14.44
N SER A 153 -35.10 -7.19 14.57
CA SER A 153 -36.30 -7.62 13.87
C SER A 153 -37.44 -6.64 14.18
N HIS A 154 -38.03 -6.06 13.15
CA HIS A 154 -39.22 -5.23 13.27
C HIS A 154 -40.34 -5.83 12.42
N ASN A 155 -41.58 -5.59 12.82
CA ASN A 155 -42.75 -6.07 12.09
C ASN A 155 -43.59 -4.88 11.64
N HIS A 156 -44.14 -4.97 10.43
CA HIS A 156 -45.18 -4.06 9.99
C HIS A 156 -46.52 -4.69 10.33
N THR A 157 -47.27 -4.05 11.21
CA THR A 157 -48.65 -4.46 11.48
C THR A 157 -49.56 -3.78 10.49
N GLN A 158 -50.14 -4.53 9.55
CA GLN A 158 -51.30 -4.03 8.81
C GLN A 158 -52.55 -4.23 9.67
N ASN A 159 -53.22 -3.13 10.01
CA ASN A 159 -54.48 -3.22 10.75
C ASN A 159 -55.57 -3.84 9.87
N ALA A 160 -56.49 -4.57 10.51
CA ALA A 160 -57.72 -5.01 9.87
C ALA A 160 -58.45 -3.78 9.32
N HIS A 161 -58.89 -3.86 8.07
CA HIS A 161 -59.63 -2.81 7.39
C HIS A 161 -60.80 -3.42 6.62
N THR A 162 -61.85 -2.63 6.43
CA THR A 162 -63.04 -3.04 5.71
C THR A 162 -63.05 -2.39 4.32
N HIS A 163 -63.41 -3.17 3.31
CA HIS A 163 -63.78 -2.61 2.02
C HIS A 163 -65.25 -2.21 2.06
N ILE A 164 -65.54 -0.97 1.64
CA ILE A 164 -66.91 -0.52 1.40
C ILE A 164 -67.25 -0.92 -0.03
N GLN A 165 -68.19 -1.86 -0.18
CA GLN A 165 -68.77 -2.19 -1.48
C GLN A 165 -69.88 -1.18 -1.77
N ASN A 166 -69.98 -0.69 -3.01
CA ASN A 166 -71.14 0.08 -3.42
C ASN A 166 -72.41 -0.79 -3.34
N ALA A 167 -73.53 -0.17 -2.98
CA ALA A 167 -74.82 -0.83 -3.00
C ALA A 167 -75.09 -1.39 -4.40
N HIS A 168 -75.40 -2.69 -4.48
CA HIS A 168 -75.76 -3.37 -5.72
C HIS A 168 -76.93 -4.31 -5.45
N TYR A 169 -77.66 -4.64 -6.52
CA TYR A 169 -78.83 -5.51 -6.47
C TYR A 169 -78.47 -6.89 -7.04
N HIS A 170 -79.05 -7.94 -6.45
CA HIS A 170 -78.98 -9.28 -6.99
C HIS A 170 -80.31 -9.63 -7.65
N ASP A 171 -80.25 -10.01 -8.93
CA ASP A 171 -81.42 -10.55 -9.62
C ASP A 171 -81.65 -11.99 -9.15
N ILE A 172 -82.71 -12.21 -8.38
CA ILE A 172 -83.16 -13.55 -8.05
C ILE A 172 -84.02 -14.02 -9.20
N TYR A 173 -83.44 -14.85 -10.07
CA TYR A 173 -84.21 -15.58 -11.07
C TYR A 173 -84.98 -16.70 -10.38
N ALA A 174 -86.23 -16.44 -10.00
CA ALA A 174 -87.15 -17.49 -9.64
C ALA A 174 -87.61 -18.18 -10.93
N PRO A 175 -87.19 -19.44 -11.21
CA PRO A 175 -87.79 -20.16 -12.33
C PRO A 175 -89.29 -20.28 -12.01
N SER A 176 -90.12 -19.73 -12.87
CA SER A 176 -91.57 -19.89 -12.79
C SER A 176 -91.88 -21.39 -12.86
N SER A 177 -92.07 -22.03 -11.72
CA SER A 177 -92.62 -23.37 -11.69
C SER A 177 -94.06 -23.25 -12.15
N ASN A 178 -94.37 -23.88 -13.28
CA ASN A 178 -95.75 -24.14 -13.69
C ASN A 178 -96.34 -25.07 -12.63
N LEU A 179 -96.98 -24.49 -11.60
CA LEU A 179 -97.75 -25.22 -10.61
C LEU A 179 -99.00 -25.76 -11.30
N ALA A 180 -98.90 -26.99 -11.81
CA ALA A 180 -100.05 -27.78 -12.18
C ALA A 180 -100.94 -27.92 -10.94
N ALA A 181 -102.17 -27.43 -11.03
CA ALA A 181 -103.15 -27.42 -9.96
C ALA A 181 -103.35 -28.83 -9.37
N SER A 182 -102.80 -29.05 -8.18
CA SER A 182 -103.06 -30.21 -7.33
C SER A 182 -102.99 -29.71 -5.90
N GLY A 183 -104.16 -29.52 -5.30
CA GLY A 183 -104.35 -28.82 -4.04
C GLY A 183 -103.49 -29.35 -2.90
N THR A 184 -102.60 -28.48 -2.41
CA THR A 184 -102.17 -28.36 -1.01
C THR A 184 -101.42 -27.04 -0.94
N ALA A 185 -102.00 -26.05 -0.26
CA ALA A 185 -101.36 -24.76 -0.03
C ALA A 185 -100.16 -24.97 0.91
N ILE A 186 -98.96 -25.06 0.34
CA ILE A 186 -97.73 -24.80 1.08
C ILE A 186 -97.66 -23.28 1.28
N GLY A 187 -97.78 -22.85 2.53
CA GLY A 187 -97.69 -21.45 2.92
C GLY A 187 -96.34 -20.88 2.51
N ASN A 188 -96.36 -20.02 1.50
CA ASN A 188 -95.43 -18.92 1.41
C ASN A 188 -96.32 -17.69 1.29
N GLU A 189 -96.46 -16.93 2.38
CA GLU A 189 -97.00 -15.56 2.32
C GLU A 189 -96.10 -14.76 1.36
N LEU A 190 -96.43 -14.81 0.08
CA LEU A 190 -96.13 -13.74 -0.86
C LEU A 190 -97.42 -12.93 -0.96
N VAL A 191 -97.71 -12.18 0.10
CA VAL A 191 -98.71 -11.11 0.05
C VAL A 191 -98.12 -9.99 -0.79
N GLY A 192 -98.37 -10.09 -2.09
CA GLY A 192 -97.99 -9.11 -3.10
C GLY A 192 -98.98 -9.19 -4.24
N SER A 193 -100.21 -8.79 -3.97
CA SER A 193 -101.21 -8.53 -5.00
C SER A 193 -100.78 -7.31 -5.83
N GLY A 194 -100.58 -7.50 -7.13
CA GLY A 194 -100.51 -6.40 -8.08
C GLY A 194 -99.24 -6.36 -8.90
N LYS A 195 -99.44 -6.12 -10.18
CA LYS A 195 -98.42 -6.05 -11.22
C LYS A 195 -97.30 -5.09 -10.84
N ASP A 196 -96.06 -5.50 -11.10
CA ASP A 196 -95.07 -4.75 -11.88
C ASP A 196 -93.89 -5.68 -12.21
N ALA A 197 -93.40 -5.61 -13.44
CA ALA A 197 -92.20 -6.33 -13.90
C ALA A 197 -90.93 -5.66 -13.33
N GLY A 198 -90.88 -5.45 -12.02
CA GLY A 198 -89.72 -4.98 -11.28
C GLY A 198 -89.29 -6.09 -10.35
N GLY A 199 -88.05 -6.56 -10.48
CA GLY A 199 -87.51 -7.62 -9.62
C GLY A 199 -87.73 -7.32 -8.14
N ASP A 200 -88.11 -8.35 -7.37
CA ASP A 200 -88.21 -8.28 -5.91
C ASP A 200 -86.81 -7.99 -5.33
N THR A 201 -86.50 -6.71 -5.13
CA THR A 201 -85.24 -6.27 -4.53
C THR A 201 -85.31 -6.49 -3.03
N ARG A 202 -84.73 -7.60 -2.56
CA ARG A 202 -84.55 -7.86 -1.13
C ARG A 202 -83.23 -7.30 -0.66
N ASN A 203 -83.23 -6.66 0.51
CA ASN A 203 -82.00 -6.23 1.17
C ASN A 203 -81.18 -7.48 1.55
N ALA A 204 -80.08 -7.71 0.84
CA ALA A 204 -79.07 -8.68 1.23
C ALA A 204 -77.86 -7.91 1.78
N THR A 205 -77.56 -8.09 3.07
CA THR A 205 -76.33 -7.54 3.64
C THR A 205 -75.17 -8.43 3.22
N ALA A 206 -74.28 -7.93 2.36
CA ALA A 206 -73.03 -8.60 2.06
C ALA A 206 -72.18 -8.67 3.35
N THR A 207 -71.93 -9.88 3.86
CA THR A 207 -70.99 -10.09 4.96
C THR A 207 -69.59 -10.18 4.37
N ASN A 208 -68.86 -9.07 4.38
CA ASN A 208 -67.43 -9.11 4.06
C ASN A 208 -66.73 -9.90 5.18
N GLN A 209 -66.25 -11.10 4.84
CA GLN A 209 -65.42 -11.89 5.74
C GLN A 209 -64.13 -11.11 5.98
N ASN A 210 -63.92 -10.65 7.22
CA ASN A 210 -62.67 -10.02 7.60
C ASN A 210 -61.55 -11.04 7.40
N THR A 211 -60.65 -10.80 6.45
CA THR A 211 -59.44 -11.61 6.34
C THR A 211 -58.41 -11.03 7.30
N THR A 212 -57.90 -11.86 8.20
CA THR A 212 -56.79 -11.46 9.07
C THR A 212 -55.55 -11.26 8.21
N ALA A 213 -54.93 -10.07 8.28
CA ALA A 213 -53.67 -9.82 7.58
C ALA A 213 -52.59 -10.80 8.08
N THR A 214 -52.00 -11.58 7.17
CA THR A 214 -50.81 -12.38 7.46
C THR A 214 -49.60 -11.45 7.41
N ASN A 215 -49.19 -10.91 8.56
CA ASN A 215 -47.97 -10.12 8.63
C ASN A 215 -46.77 -11.06 8.46
N ILE A 216 -45.94 -10.81 7.45
CA ILE A 216 -44.64 -11.48 7.31
C ILE A 216 -43.69 -10.77 8.26
N ALA A 217 -43.17 -11.49 9.26
CA ALA A 217 -42.11 -10.95 10.10
C ALA A 217 -40.89 -10.63 9.22
N ASN A 218 -40.44 -9.38 9.23
CA ASN A 218 -39.18 -9.02 8.58
C ASN A 218 -38.04 -9.46 9.51
N THR A 219 -37.51 -10.65 9.24
CA THR A 219 -36.31 -11.15 9.92
C THR A 219 -35.11 -10.36 9.43
N ALA A 220 -34.21 -9.96 10.33
CA ALA A 220 -32.98 -9.27 9.95
C ALA A 220 -32.23 -10.13 8.91
N ALA A 221 -31.92 -9.52 7.77
CA ALA A 221 -31.21 -10.16 6.66
C ALA A 221 -29.81 -9.54 6.54
N ASP A 222 -28.88 -10.31 5.96
CA ASP A 222 -27.58 -9.79 5.59
C ASP A 222 -27.72 -8.72 4.49
N ALA A 223 -26.76 -7.81 4.41
CA ALA A 223 -26.73 -6.80 3.36
C ALA A 223 -26.65 -7.47 1.98
N SER A 224 -27.43 -6.96 1.01
CA SER A 224 -27.48 -7.51 -0.34
C SER A 224 -26.22 -7.23 -1.17
N SER A 225 -25.36 -6.32 -0.73
CA SER A 225 -24.13 -5.96 -1.43
C SER A 225 -23.04 -5.56 -0.44
N PRO A 226 -21.77 -5.95 -0.69
CA PRO A 226 -20.64 -5.53 0.11
C PRO A 226 -20.33 -4.05 -0.09
N HIS A 227 -19.73 -3.43 0.93
CA HIS A 227 -19.18 -2.07 0.85
C HIS A 227 -17.66 -2.10 1.06
N THR A 228 -16.98 -1.02 0.65
CA THR A 228 -15.54 -0.88 0.85
C THR A 228 -15.21 -0.70 2.33
N ASN A 229 -14.18 -1.42 2.80
CA ASN A 229 -13.61 -1.30 4.14
C ASN A 229 -12.15 -0.79 4.07
N LEU A 230 -11.77 -0.14 2.98
CA LEU A 230 -10.44 0.42 2.80
C LEU A 230 -10.33 1.77 3.51
N GLN A 231 -9.34 1.90 4.38
CA GLN A 231 -8.89 3.20 4.88
C GLN A 231 -8.32 4.04 3.71
N PRO A 232 -8.38 5.38 3.73
CA PRO A 232 -7.66 6.21 2.78
C PRO A 232 -6.17 5.82 2.73
N TYR A 233 -5.61 5.63 1.54
CA TYR A 233 -4.25 5.09 1.38
C TYR A 233 -3.46 5.78 0.28
N ILE A 234 -2.13 5.71 0.40
CA ILE A 234 -1.17 6.00 -0.67
C ILE A 234 -0.29 4.76 -0.86
N VAL A 235 -0.06 4.37 -2.12
CA VAL A 235 0.69 3.16 -2.43
C VAL A 235 2.17 3.49 -2.57
N VAL A 236 3.00 2.71 -1.89
CA VAL A 236 4.47 2.76 -1.94
C VAL A 236 5.01 1.35 -2.09
N TYR A 237 6.26 1.22 -2.49
CA TYR A 237 7.00 -0.04 -2.51
C TYR A 237 7.65 -0.28 -1.15
N PHE A 238 7.43 -1.47 -0.60
CA PHE A 238 8.20 -1.99 0.53
C PHE A 238 9.16 -3.05 0.01
N TRP A 239 10.40 -2.99 0.48
CA TRP A 239 11.44 -3.95 0.16
C TRP A 239 12.02 -4.52 1.45
N ARG A 240 12.08 -5.85 1.59
CA ARG A 240 12.74 -6.53 2.70
C ARG A 240 14.15 -6.96 2.29
N ARG A 241 15.14 -6.68 3.13
CA ARG A 241 16.49 -7.19 2.91
C ARG A 241 16.59 -8.66 3.30
N THR A 242 17.10 -9.48 2.39
CA THR A 242 17.23 -10.94 2.55
C THR A 242 18.67 -11.42 2.77
N ALA A 243 19.67 -10.66 2.31
CA ALA A 243 21.11 -10.89 2.53
C ALA A 243 21.91 -9.60 2.36
#